data_AF-A0A5C2HIU4-F1
#
_entry.id   AF-A0A5C2HIU4-F1
#
_cell.length_a   1.000
_cell.length_b   1.000
_cell.length_c   1.000
_cell.angle_alpha   90.00
_cell.angle_beta   90.00
_cell.angle_gamma   90.00
#
_symmetry.space_group_name_H-M   'P 1'
#
loop_
_entity.id
_entity.type
_entity.pdbx_description
1 polymer ?
#
loop_
_entity_poly.entity_id
_entity_poly.type
_entity_poly.pdbx_seq_one_letter_code
_entity_poly.pdbx_strand_id
1 'polypeptide(L)' 'MICEVTMAQLQQISSRLQSIVPQLQAIYLFGSRADGSARSDSDWDLAILTPRSIAPVALW' A
#
# COMPACT_ATOMS: atom_id res chain seq x y z
N MET A 1 -16.50 0.57 14.44
CA MET A 1 -16.69 -0.62 13.59
C MET A 1 -15.33 -1.01 13.05
N ILE A 2 -14.86 -2.22 13.39
CA ILE A 2 -13.60 -2.74 12.83
C ILE A 2 -13.85 -3.04 11.34
N CYS A 3 -12.92 -2.63 10.48
CA CYS A 3 -13.03 -2.78 9.04
C CYS A 3 -12.01 -3.81 8.57
N GLU A 4 -12.51 -4.86 7.91
CA GLU A 4 -11.67 -5.91 7.35
C GLU A 4 -11.08 -5.48 6.00
N VAL A 5 -9.81 -5.82 5.77
CA VAL A 5 -9.14 -5.59 4.49
C VAL A 5 -9.59 -6.65 3.49
N THR A 6 -10.14 -6.20 2.36
CA THR A 6 -10.62 -7.09 1.29
C THR A 6 -9.57 -7.31 0.21
N MET A 7 -9.64 -8.47 -0.47
CA MET A 7 -8.78 -8.74 -1.64
C MET A 7 -9.00 -7.74 -2.79
N ALA A 8 -10.22 -7.24 -2.96
CA ALA A 8 -10.53 -6.24 -3.98
C ALA A 8 -9.80 -4.91 -3.71
N GLN A 9 -9.75 -4.46 -2.45
CA GLN A 9 -8.97 -3.27 -2.07
C GLN A 9 -7.48 -3.48 -2.30
N LEU A 10 -6.94 -4.65 -1.91
CA LEU A 10 -5.53 -4.98 -2.11
C LEU A 10 -5.17 -5.01 -3.60
N GLN A 11 -6.02 -5.58 -4.45
CA GLN A 11 -5.83 -5.57 -5.90
C GLN A 11 -5.85 -4.14 -6.46
N GLN A 12 -6.82 -3.32 -6.06
CA GLN A 12 -6.91 -1.94 -6.53
C GLN A 12 -5.68 -1.11 -6.16
N ILE A 13 -5.20 -1.24 -4.91
CA ILE A 13 -3.99 -0.57 -4.43
C ILE A 13 -2.77 -1.08 -5.20
N SER A 14 -2.63 -2.39 -5.35
CA SER A 14 -1.51 -3.01 -6.07
C SER A 14 -1.43 -2.54 -7.51
N SER A 15 -2.54 -2.58 -8.26
CA SER A 15 -2.58 -2.11 -9.65
C SER A 15 -2.25 -0.63 -9.78
N ARG A 16 -2.74 0.21 -8.84
CA ARG A 16 -2.43 1.63 -8.86
C ARG A 16 -0.95 1.89 -8.58
N LEU A 17 -0.36 1.22 -7.58
CA LEU A 17 1.06 1.37 -7.28
C LEU A 17 1.96 0.85 -8.41
N GLN A 18 1.61 -0.25 -9.06
CA GLN A 18 2.33 -0.75 -10.24
C GLN A 18 2.31 0.25 -11.40
N SER A 19 1.20 0.99 -11.59
CA SER A 19 1.12 2.01 -12.64
C SER A 19 2.00 3.24 -12.37
N ILE A 20 2.17 3.61 -11.09
CA ILE A 20 2.97 4.77 -10.68
C ILE A 20 4.45 4.40 -10.60
N VAL A 21 4.75 3.17 -10.16
CA VAL A 21 6.11 2.66 -9.98
C VAL A 21 6.27 1.38 -10.81
N PRO A 22 6.60 1.48 -12.11
CA PRO A 22 6.72 0.31 -12.99
C PRO A 22 7.76 -0.73 -12.56
N GLN A 23 8.72 -0.33 -11.71
CA GLN A 23 9.78 -1.19 -11.17
C GLN A 23 9.46 -1.74 -9.77
N LEU A 24 8.19 -1.70 -9.35
CA LEU A 24 7.73 -2.21 -8.07
C LEU A 24 8.00 -3.71 -7.94
N GLN A 25 8.68 -4.11 -6.88
CA GLN A 25 8.99 -5.51 -6.57
C GLN A 25 8.04 -6.10 -5.53
N ALA A 26 7.69 -5.32 -4.52
CA ALA A 26 6.79 -5.73 -3.45
C ALA A 26 6.09 -4.53 -2.80
N ILE A 27 4.93 -4.80 -2.19
CA ILE A 27 4.18 -3.88 -1.33
C ILE A 27 4.01 -4.56 0.02
N TYR A 28 4.36 -3.85 1.09
CA TYR A 28 4.15 -4.30 2.47
C TYR A 28 3.05 -3.45 3.09
N LEU A 29 2.01 -4.11 3.59
CA LEU A 29 0.98 -3.49 4.42
C LEU A 29 1.37 -3.63 5.89
N PHE A 30 1.33 -2.52 6.62
CA PHE A 30 1.55 -2.49 8.07
C PHE A 30 0.49 -1.63 8.76
N GLY A 31 0.64 -1.45 10.08
CA GLY A 31 -0.30 -0.67 10.87
C GLY A 31 -1.66 -1.35 11.07
N SER A 32 -2.67 -0.55 11.39
CA SER A 32 -3.97 -1.02 11.88
C SER A 32 -4.72 -1.94 10.89
N ARG A 33 -4.47 -1.78 9.58
CA ARG A 33 -5.06 -2.63 8.53
C ARG A 33 -4.38 -3.99 8.41
N ALA A 34 -3.12 -4.09 8.80
CA ALA A 34 -2.41 -5.37 8.85
C ALA A 34 -2.75 -6.17 10.11
N ASP A 35 -2.94 -5.50 11.25
CA ASP A 35 -3.18 -6.17 12.55
C ASP A 35 -4.66 -6.40 12.86
N GLY A 36 -5.57 -5.92 12.01
CA GLY A 36 -7.02 -6.11 12.16
C GLY A 36 -7.68 -5.14 13.15
N SER A 37 -6.97 -4.13 13.66
CA SER A 37 -7.52 -3.08 14.53
C SER A 37 -8.10 -1.88 13.76
N ALA A 38 -8.01 -1.88 12.42
CA ALA A 38 -8.46 -0.80 11.57
C ALA A 38 -9.94 -0.45 11.77
N ARG A 39 -10.22 0.84 11.77
CA ARG A 39 -11.57 1.40 11.65
C ARG A 39 -11.80 1.84 10.21
N SER A 40 -13.06 2.14 9.88
CA SER A 40 -13.45 2.62 8.55
C SER A 40 -12.70 3.88 8.10
N ASP A 41 -12.24 4.70 9.05
CA ASP A 41 -11.54 5.96 8.85
C ASP A 41 -10.02 5.87 9.03
N SER A 42 -9.48 4.68 9.35
CA SER A 42 -8.03 4.54 9.56
C SER A 42 -7.28 4.75 8.23
N ASP A 43 -5.97 5.01 8.29
CA ASP A 43 -5.13 5.19 7.10
C ASP A 43 -4.60 3.87 6.49
N TRP A 44 -4.10 3.95 5.26
CA TRP A 44 -3.38 2.85 4.61
C TRP A 44 -1.87 3.07 4.74
N ASP A 45 -1.24 2.32 5.64
CA ASP A 45 0.21 2.37 5.85
C ASP A 45 0.91 1.35 4.95
N LEU A 46 1.62 1.84 3.93
CA LEU A 46 2.25 1.02 2.89
C LEU A 46 3.73 1.35 2.73
N ALA A 47 4.56 0.32 2.56
CA ALA A 47 5.94 0.45 2.12
C ALA A 47 6.11 -0.28 0.79
N ILE A 48 6.90 0.29 -0.11
CA ILE A 48 7.19 -0.30 -1.42
C ILE A 48 8.67 -0.65 -1.54
N LEU A 49 8.95 -1.76 -2.22
CA LEU A 49 10.31 -2.19 -2.53
C LEU A 49 10.57 -2.00 -4.03
N THR A 50 11.70 -1.41 -4.36
CA THR A 50 12.15 -1.15 -5.73
C THR A 50 13.62 -1.56 -5.87
N PRO A 51 14.09 -1.94 -7.08
CA PRO A 51 15.47 -2.38 -7.28
C PRO A 51 16.52 -1.31 -6.98
N ARG A 52 16.11 -0.03 -7.00
CA ARG A 52 16.95 1.13 -6.74
C ARG A 52 16.13 2.18 -5.98
N SER A 53 16.83 3.05 -5.26
CA SER A 53 16.20 4.21 -4.61
C SER A 53 15.54 5.11 -5.66
N ILE A 54 14.30 5.51 -5.40
CA ILE A 54 13.57 6.49 -6.20
C ILE A 54 13.82 7.86 -5.57
N ALA A 55 14.18 8.84 -6.40
CA ALA A 55 14.34 10.21 -5.93
C ALA A 55 13.01 10.70 -5.32
N PRO A 56 13.00 11.32 -4.13
CA PRO A 56 11.77 11.72 -3.45
C PRO A 56 10.87 12.62 -4.30
N VAL A 57 11.45 13.45 -5.16
CA VAL A 57 10.72 14.36 -6.06
C VAL A 57 9.91 13.62 -7.13
N ALA A 58 10.25 12.36 -7.47
CA ALA A 58 9.52 11.56 -8.44
C ALA A 58 8.32 10.80 -7.83
N LEU A 59 8.08 10.96 -6.52
CA LEU A 59 7.00 10.30 -5.77
C LEU A 59 5.79 11.22 -5.49
N TRP A 60 5.82 12.47 -5.99
CA TRP A 60 4.77 13.48 -5.86
C TRP A 60 4.34 13.98 -7.24
#